data_AF-A0A0F9HYX6-F1
#
_entry.id   AF-A0A0F9HYX6-F1
#
_cell.length_a   1.000
_cell.length_b   1.000
_cell.length_c   1.000
_cell.angle_alpha   90.00
_cell.angle_beta   90.00
_cell.angle_gamma   90.00
#
_symmetry.space_group_name_H-M   'P 1'
#
loop_
_entity.id
_entity.type
_entity.pdbx_description
1 polymer ?
#
loop_
_entity_poly.entity_id
_entity_poly.type
_entity_poly.pdbx_seq_one_letter_code
_entity_poly.pdbx_strand_id
1 'polypeptide(L)'
;MAKKLTPIVKCEICYEKYKSLAGHLRKHGYKAKRYKEEFNALVVSPLTLHRIKMARLRFILRQRAPKKEVAVGTGRPHTEEAKRKISAARSGKKLSNAHKLAISAGLLGHEVSELTRELLRNVEFTDERRKNISKAQSAEKSNSWKGGKSRHLYFGKDKYRLKKIFGDPLKCFFPGCTKIEGENVRSVDCHHLDGDHENNPLDGMNWLPLCRRHHMLSDGRLKSATKKEVKAARDLGYKVHATHMKNHYTGEIKSYHD
;
A
#
# COMPACT_ATOMS: atom_id res chain seq x y z
N MET A 1 -0.26 8.70 21.22
CA MET A 1 0.14 8.77 19.78
C MET A 1 1.10 9.95 19.62
N ALA A 2 2.34 9.72 19.21
CA ALA A 2 3.30 10.81 18.99
C ALA A 2 2.87 11.65 17.78
N LYS A 3 2.56 12.94 17.96
CA LYS A 3 2.29 13.87 16.86
C LYS A 3 3.56 13.97 16.00
N LYS A 4 3.52 13.52 14.75
CA LYS A 4 4.61 13.73 13.80
C LYS A 4 4.79 15.23 13.58
N LEU A 5 5.85 15.80 14.13
CA LEU A 5 6.25 17.18 13.86
C LEU A 5 6.71 17.25 12.40
N THR A 6 5.84 17.69 11.50
CA THR A 6 6.27 18.03 10.14
C THR A 6 7.14 19.28 10.23
N PRO A 7 8.38 19.26 9.71
CA PRO A 7 9.24 20.43 9.76
C PRO A 7 8.59 21.58 8.99
N ILE A 8 8.61 22.76 9.61
CA ILE A 8 8.05 23.98 9.07
C ILE A 8 9.22 24.92 8.75
N VAL A 9 9.29 25.38 7.50
CA VAL A 9 10.28 26.35 7.02
C VAL A 9 9.64 27.73 7.01
N LYS A 10 10.34 28.75 7.51
CA LYS A 10 9.91 30.15 7.44
C LYS A 10 10.41 30.74 6.10
N CYS A 11 9.56 31.46 5.38
CA CYS A 11 9.99 32.19 4.18
C CYS A 11 10.56 33.55 4.58
N GLU A 12 11.75 33.92 4.11
CA GLU A 12 12.35 35.25 4.38
C GLU A 12 11.70 36.40 3.59
N ILE A 13 10.88 36.11 2.57
CA ILE A 13 10.17 37.16 1.81
C ILE A 13 8.88 37.60 2.52
N CYS A 14 8.07 36.63 2.97
CA CYS A 14 6.75 36.91 3.57
C CYS A 14 6.60 36.45 5.02
N TYR A 15 7.65 35.89 5.63
CA TYR A 15 7.72 35.42 7.02
C TYR A 15 6.71 34.34 7.45
N GLU A 16 5.87 33.87 6.54
CA GLU A 16 4.95 32.77 6.74
C GLU A 16 5.68 31.41 6.82
N LYS A 17 4.98 30.45 7.42
CA LYS A 17 5.47 29.13 7.82
C LYS A 17 4.90 28.04 6.90
N TYR A 18 5.75 27.24 6.26
CA TYR A 18 5.34 26.27 5.24
C TYR A 18 5.94 24.89 5.40
N LYS A 19 5.24 23.87 4.88
CA LYS A 19 5.71 22.48 4.87
C LYS A 19 6.77 22.21 3.79
N SER A 20 6.74 22.95 2.67
CA SER A 20 7.75 22.85 1.62
C SER A 20 8.06 24.24 1.03
N LEU A 21 9.34 24.61 1.01
CA LEU A 21 9.75 25.91 0.46
C LEU A 21 9.54 25.96 -1.06
N ALA A 22 9.79 24.86 -1.78
CA ALA A 22 9.66 24.81 -3.24
C ALA A 22 8.23 25.12 -3.74
N GLY A 23 7.21 24.64 -3.03
CA GLY A 23 5.81 24.94 -3.36
C GLY A 23 5.47 26.40 -3.11
N HIS A 24 6.04 26.97 -2.05
CA HIS A 24 5.80 28.34 -1.62
C HIS A 24 6.52 29.39 -2.49
N LEU A 25 7.77 29.14 -2.90
CA LEU A 25 8.56 30.08 -3.73
C LEU A 25 7.89 30.41 -5.06
N ARG A 26 7.07 29.50 -5.60
CA ARG A 26 6.27 29.74 -6.81
C ARG A 26 5.27 30.89 -6.65
N LYS A 27 4.75 31.12 -5.43
CA LYS A 27 3.87 32.27 -5.16
C LYS A 27 4.58 33.61 -5.28
N HIS A 28 5.89 33.63 -5.01
CA HIS A 28 6.72 34.83 -5.09
C HIS A 28 7.43 34.96 -6.44
N GLY A 29 7.19 34.07 -7.39
CA GLY A 29 7.93 34.05 -8.66
C GLY A 29 9.41 33.70 -8.52
N TYR A 30 9.84 33.16 -7.37
CA TYR A 30 11.22 32.81 -7.12
C TYR A 30 11.54 31.37 -7.56
N LYS A 31 12.68 31.23 -8.25
CA LYS A 31 13.34 29.93 -8.41
C LYS A 31 14.22 29.66 -7.19
N ALA A 32 14.31 28.40 -6.76
CA ALA A 32 15.08 28.01 -5.57
C ALA A 32 16.56 28.44 -5.62
N LYS A 33 17.18 28.44 -6.81
CA LYS A 33 18.56 28.90 -7.03
C LYS A 33 18.71 30.39 -6.70
N ARG A 34 17.87 31.24 -7.30
CA ARG A 34 17.87 32.70 -7.09
C ARG A 34 17.59 33.05 -5.62
N TYR A 35 16.64 32.36 -5.00
CA TYR A 35 16.34 32.54 -3.58
C TYR A 35 17.55 32.22 -2.67
N LYS A 36 18.32 31.19 -2.99
CA LYS A 36 19.52 30.82 -2.23
C LYS A 36 20.64 31.86 -2.38
N GLU A 37 20.80 32.42 -3.58
CA GLU A 37 21.80 33.45 -3.88
C GLU A 37 21.45 34.77 -3.15
N GLU A 38 20.18 35.15 -3.13
CA GLU A 38 19.72 36.44 -2.61
C GLU A 38 19.65 36.50 -1.08
N PHE A 39 19.20 35.42 -0.43
CA PHE A 39 19.00 35.39 1.02
C PHE A 39 20.11 34.67 1.79
N ASN A 40 21.14 34.17 1.10
CA ASN A 40 22.22 33.32 1.64
C ASN A 40 21.72 32.20 2.60
N ALA A 41 20.46 31.80 2.43
CA ALA A 41 19.81 30.88 3.33
C ALA A 41 20.15 29.47 2.88
N LEU A 42 20.91 28.74 3.71
CA LEU A 42 21.00 27.29 3.63
C LEU A 42 19.62 26.74 4.01
N VAL A 43 18.70 26.70 3.05
CA VAL A 43 17.38 26.09 3.22
C VAL A 43 17.54 24.57 3.22
N VAL A 44 18.13 24.07 4.29
CA VAL A 44 18.19 22.65 4.58
C VAL A 44 17.01 22.40 5.51
N SER A 45 16.03 21.61 5.06
CA SER A 45 14.94 21.23 5.94
C SER A 45 15.52 20.65 7.24
N PRO A 46 14.90 20.89 8.42
CA PRO A 46 15.37 20.30 9.67
C PRO A 46 15.62 18.79 9.60
N LEU A 47 14.81 18.06 8.81
CA LEU A 47 14.99 16.64 8.55
C LEU A 47 16.26 16.34 7.74
N THR A 48 16.53 17.13 6.70
CA THR A 48 17.75 17.02 5.90
C THR A 48 18.99 17.33 6.74
N LEU A 49 18.92 18.34 7.61
CA LEU A 49 20.02 18.68 8.53
C LEU A 49 20.28 17.54 9.53
N HIS A 50 19.23 16.93 10.08
CA HIS A 50 19.34 15.77 10.94
C HIS A 50 19.96 14.57 10.20
N ARG A 51 19.55 14.30 8.96
CA ARG A 51 20.15 13.24 8.12
C ARG A 51 21.65 13.47 7.89
N ILE A 52 22.05 14.71 7.59
CA ILE A 52 23.46 15.07 7.41
C ILE A 52 24.25 14.83 8.71
N LYS A 53 23.71 15.25 9.87
CA LYS A 53 24.33 15.00 11.18
C LYS A 53 24.49 13.50 11.47
N MET A 54 23.46 12.69 11.20
CA MET A 54 23.51 11.24 11.39
C MET A 54 24.51 10.56 10.45
N ALA A 55 24.58 10.98 9.18
CA ALA A 55 25.56 10.46 8.24
C ALA A 55 27.00 10.75 8.68
N ARG A 56 27.26 11.98 9.14
CA ARG A 56 28.58 12.38 9.68
C ARG A 56 28.95 11.56 10.93
N LEU A 57 27.99 11.33 11.84
CA LEU A 57 28.22 10.51 13.02
C LEU A 57 28.57 9.05 12.64
N ARG A 58 27.83 8.44 11.70
CA ARG A 58 28.14 7.08 11.22
C ARG A 58 29.53 7.00 10.59
N PHE A 59 29.93 8.02 9.84
CA PHE A 59 31.27 8.08 9.26
C PHE A 59 32.35 8.13 10.34
N ILE A 60 32.21 8.98 11.35
CA ILE A 60 33.14 9.07 12.48
C ILE A 60 33.23 7.73 13.22
N LEU A 61 32.09 7.09 13.50
CA LEU A 61 32.06 5.79 14.15
C LEU A 61 32.72 4.69 13.31
N ARG A 62 32.55 4.73 11.98
CA ARG A 62 33.22 3.79 11.06
C ARG A 62 34.73 3.97 11.03
N GLN A 63 35.22 5.20 11.13
CA GLN A 63 36.67 5.49 11.17
C GLN A 63 37.29 5.10 12.52
N ARG A 64 36.53 5.16 13.62
CA ARG A 64 36.98 4.78 14.96
C ARG A 64 36.85 3.29 15.26
N ALA A 65 36.06 2.55 14.49
CA ALA A 65 35.98 1.11 14.62
C ALA A 65 37.31 0.49 14.17
N PRO A 66 37.99 -0.32 15.03
CA PRO A 66 39.20 -1.00 14.61
C PRO A 66 38.87 -1.86 13.39
N LYS A 67 39.64 -1.69 12.31
CA LYS A 67 39.54 -2.55 11.12
C LYS A 67 39.94 -3.96 11.54
N LYS A 68 38.96 -4.77 11.95
CA LYS A 68 39.17 -6.22 12.01
C LYS A 68 39.40 -6.67 10.58
N GLU A 69 40.62 -7.11 10.29
CA GLU A 69 40.94 -7.85 9.08
C GLU A 69 40.10 -9.13 9.13
N VAL A 70 38.94 -9.10 8.47
CA VAL A 70 38.15 -10.30 8.27
C VAL A 70 38.84 -11.02 7.13
N ALA A 71 39.74 -11.93 7.48
CA ALA A 71 40.23 -12.92 6.53
C ALA A 71 38.99 -13.59 5.93
N VAL A 72 38.79 -13.40 4.62
CA VAL A 72 37.72 -14.05 3.86
C VAL A 72 38.13 -15.52 3.75
N GLY A 73 37.92 -16.26 4.83
CA GLY A 73 38.06 -17.70 4.84
C GLY A 73 37.00 -18.26 3.91
N THR A 74 37.44 -18.87 2.82
CA THR A 74 36.64 -19.79 2.01
C THR A 74 36.22 -20.94 2.94
N GLY A 75 35.10 -20.75 3.64
CA GLY A 75 34.68 -21.60 4.74
C GLY A 75 34.56 -23.05 4.28
N ARG A 76 35.23 -23.96 5.00
CA ARG A 76 35.03 -25.40 4.81
C ARG A 76 33.53 -25.72 4.86
N PRO A 77 33.03 -26.60 3.98
CA PRO A 77 31.62 -27.00 4.03
C PRO A 77 31.29 -27.57 5.41
N HIS A 78 30.16 -27.14 5.96
CA HIS A 78 29.70 -27.63 7.26
C HIS A 78 29.49 -29.15 7.22
N THR A 79 29.97 -29.84 8.25
CA THR A 79 29.65 -31.25 8.47
C THR A 79 28.14 -31.44 8.69
N GLU A 80 27.61 -32.63 8.41
CA GLU A 80 26.18 -32.93 8.61
C GLU A 80 25.74 -32.69 10.06
N GLU A 81 26.61 -32.96 11.03
CA GLU A 81 26.35 -32.66 12.43
C GLU A 81 26.24 -31.15 12.71
N ALA A 82 27.13 -30.34 12.12
CA ALA A 82 27.06 -28.88 12.21
C ALA A 82 25.80 -28.34 11.53
N LYS A 83 25.42 -28.90 10.37
CA LYS A 83 24.16 -28.55 9.69
C LYS A 83 22.94 -28.86 10.56
N ARG A 84 22.91 -30.02 11.24
CA ARG A 84 21.83 -30.38 12.18
C ARG A 84 21.77 -29.42 13.37
N LYS A 85 22.91 -29.06 13.98
CA LYS A 85 22.98 -28.09 15.08
C LYS A 85 22.53 -26.68 14.64
N ILE A 86 22.93 -26.23 13.45
CA ILE A 86 22.48 -24.95 12.87
C ILE A 86 20.96 -24.98 12.59
N SER A 87 20.45 -26.08 12.04
CA SER A 87 19.02 -26.26 11.78
C SER A 87 18.20 -26.22 13.08
N ALA A 88 18.64 -26.94 14.11
CA ALA A 88 18.01 -26.92 15.43
C ALA A 88 18.05 -25.51 16.06
N ALA A 89 19.16 -24.79 15.94
CA ALA A 89 19.25 -23.40 16.41
C ALA A 89 18.32 -22.45 15.61
N ARG A 90 18.19 -22.65 14.30
CA ARG A 90 17.31 -21.86 13.42
C ARG A 90 15.83 -22.19 13.58
N SER A 91 15.51 -23.37 14.12
CA SER A 91 14.16 -23.73 14.56
C SER A 91 13.72 -22.99 15.85
N GLY A 92 14.53 -22.04 16.33
CA GLY A 92 14.27 -21.22 17.50
C GLY A 92 12.92 -20.48 17.50
N LYS A 93 12.55 -20.02 18.70
CA LYS A 93 11.29 -19.34 19.02
C LYS A 93 10.94 -18.27 17.98
N LYS A 94 9.66 -18.26 17.54
CA LYS A 94 9.12 -17.21 16.67
C LYS A 94 9.51 -15.85 17.24
N LEU A 95 10.05 -14.96 16.40
CA LEU A 95 10.41 -13.60 16.81
C LEU A 95 9.23 -12.95 17.51
N SER A 96 9.49 -12.35 18.68
CA SER A 96 8.47 -11.60 19.41
C SER A 96 7.97 -10.43 18.55
N ASN A 97 6.73 -10.00 18.77
CA ASN A 97 6.17 -8.87 18.03
C ASN A 97 7.01 -7.59 18.21
N ALA A 98 7.58 -7.37 19.40
CA ALA A 98 8.50 -6.26 19.65
C ALA A 98 9.74 -6.32 18.75
N HIS A 99 10.34 -7.51 18.58
CA HIS A 99 11.50 -7.70 17.73
C HIS A 99 11.15 -7.48 16.25
N LYS A 100 10.01 -8.02 15.78
CA LYS A 100 9.52 -7.78 14.40
C LYS A 100 9.33 -6.29 14.12
N LEU A 101 8.75 -5.55 15.06
CA LEU A 101 8.57 -4.11 14.96
C LEU A 101 9.91 -3.37 14.88
N ALA A 102 10.90 -3.75 15.70
CA ALA A 102 12.23 -3.14 15.68
C ALA A 102 12.94 -3.34 14.32
N ILE A 103 12.89 -4.55 13.74
CA ILE A 103 13.40 -4.81 12.39
C ILE A 103 12.70 -3.92 11.36
N SER A 104 11.37 -3.86 11.40
CA SER A 104 10.59 -3.06 10.46
C SER A 104 10.91 -1.56 10.56
N ALA A 105 11.13 -1.05 11.78
CA ALA A 105 11.50 0.33 12.02
C ALA A 105 12.93 0.64 11.52
N GLY A 106 13.86 -0.30 11.70
CA GLY A 106 15.25 -0.16 11.23
C GLY A 106 15.39 -0.17 9.70
N LEU A 107 14.51 -0.90 9.00
CA LEU A 107 14.48 -0.93 7.53
C LEU A 107 13.70 0.25 6.92
N LEU A 108 12.92 0.98 7.71
CA LEU A 108 12.13 2.11 7.22
C LEU A 108 13.04 3.23 6.71
N GLY A 109 13.05 3.45 5.39
CA GLY A 109 13.88 4.47 4.74
C GLY A 109 15.28 4.00 4.34
N HIS A 110 15.57 2.69 4.44
CA HIS A 110 16.75 2.13 3.80
C HIS A 110 16.52 2.10 2.29
N GLU A 111 17.29 2.90 1.54
CA GLU A 111 17.28 2.83 0.08
C GLU A 111 18.13 1.65 -0.37
N VAL A 112 17.57 0.82 -1.25
CA VAL A 112 18.34 -0.22 -1.95
C VAL A 112 19.28 0.50 -2.91
N SER A 113 20.59 0.23 -2.82
CA SER A 113 21.60 0.85 -3.68
C SER A 113 21.34 0.52 -5.15
N GLU A 114 21.79 1.39 -6.06
CA GLU A 114 21.62 1.17 -7.50
C GLU A 114 22.24 -0.16 -7.96
N LEU A 115 23.43 -0.51 -7.46
CA LEU A 115 24.05 -1.81 -7.73
C LEU A 115 23.15 -2.98 -7.34
N THR A 116 22.50 -2.93 -6.17
CA THR A 116 21.58 -4.00 -5.75
C THR A 116 20.30 -4.01 -6.60
N ARG A 117 19.80 -2.84 -7.03
CA ARG A 117 18.66 -2.76 -7.95
C ARG A 117 19.00 -3.38 -9.31
N GLU A 118 20.18 -3.09 -9.84
CA GLU A 118 20.65 -3.62 -11.11
C GLU A 118 20.84 -5.14 -11.05
N LEU A 119 21.45 -5.65 -9.97
CA LEU A 119 21.52 -7.08 -9.71
C LEU A 119 20.12 -7.72 -9.68
N LEU A 120 19.15 -7.11 -9.00
CA LEU A 120 17.78 -7.62 -8.95
C LEU A 120 17.05 -7.58 -10.30
N ARG A 121 17.37 -6.62 -11.18
CA ARG A 121 16.81 -6.56 -12.54
C ARG A 121 17.35 -7.67 -13.44
N ASN A 122 18.64 -7.99 -13.29
CA ASN A 122 19.33 -8.97 -14.13
C ASN A 122 19.20 -10.41 -13.61
N VAL A 123 18.51 -10.63 -12.49
CA VAL A 123 18.21 -11.98 -12.00
C VAL A 123 17.21 -12.64 -12.96
N GLU A 124 17.69 -13.60 -13.75
CA GLU A 124 16.83 -14.51 -14.47
C GLU A 124 16.15 -15.47 -13.50
N PHE A 125 14.82 -15.44 -13.49
CA PHE A 125 14.02 -16.39 -12.73
C PHE A 125 13.77 -17.62 -13.60
N THR A 126 14.36 -18.75 -13.22
CA THR A 126 14.02 -20.06 -13.80
C THR A 126 12.53 -20.36 -13.60
N ASP A 127 11.94 -21.16 -14.48
CA ASP A 127 10.51 -21.52 -14.38
C ASP A 127 10.19 -22.25 -13.08
N GLU A 128 11.12 -23.08 -12.60
CA GLU A 128 11.00 -23.74 -11.30
C GLU A 128 11.00 -22.73 -10.14
N ARG A 129 11.85 -21.69 -10.20
CA ARG A 129 11.85 -20.61 -9.20
C ARG A 129 10.57 -19.78 -9.27
N ARG A 130 10.04 -19.48 -10.46
CA ARG A 130 8.75 -18.80 -10.65
C ARG A 130 7.61 -19.62 -10.05
N LYS A 131 7.59 -20.94 -10.29
CA LYS A 131 6.61 -21.88 -9.72
C LYS A 131 6.68 -21.92 -8.19
N ASN A 132 7.89 -21.91 -7.63
CA ASN A 132 8.09 -21.89 -6.17
C ASN A 132 7.66 -20.56 -5.54
N ILE A 133 7.97 -19.41 -6.17
CA ILE A 133 7.48 -18.10 -5.72
C ILE A 133 5.94 -18.06 -5.76
N SER A 134 5.34 -18.52 -6.86
CA SER A 134 3.88 -18.62 -7.00
C SER A 134 3.26 -19.51 -5.91
N LYS A 135 3.85 -20.68 -5.65
CA LYS A 135 3.42 -21.60 -4.60
C LYS A 135 3.55 -20.98 -3.20
N ALA A 136 4.64 -20.28 -2.91
CA ALA A 136 4.85 -19.60 -1.63
C ALA A 136 3.87 -18.42 -1.43
N GLN A 137 3.65 -17.61 -2.45
CA GLN A 137 2.69 -16.50 -2.41
C GLN A 137 1.24 -17.00 -2.33
N SER A 138 0.92 -18.16 -2.91
CA SER A 138 -0.39 -18.79 -2.72
C SER A 138 -0.64 -19.31 -1.28
N ALA A 139 0.43 -19.47 -0.49
CA ALA A 139 0.39 -19.90 0.91
C ALA A 139 0.40 -18.74 1.91
N GLU A 140 0.93 -17.55 1.57
CA GLU A 140 0.82 -16.34 2.39
C GLU A 140 -0.57 -15.70 2.25
N LYS A 141 -1.53 -16.31 2.92
CA LYS A 141 -2.92 -15.87 2.94
C LYS A 141 -3.12 -14.77 3.99
N SER A 142 -3.35 -13.54 3.53
CA SER A 142 -4.41 -12.77 4.19
C SER A 142 -5.70 -13.60 4.11
N ASN A 143 -6.61 -13.50 5.08
CA ASN A 143 -7.87 -14.26 5.10
C ASN A 143 -8.69 -14.12 3.79
N SER A 144 -8.36 -13.12 2.96
CA SER A 144 -8.90 -12.79 1.66
C SER A 144 -8.45 -13.71 0.49
N TRP A 145 -7.40 -14.52 0.64
CA TRP A 145 -6.85 -15.35 -0.46
C TRP A 145 -6.94 -16.84 -0.13
N LYS A 146 -8.12 -17.47 -0.23
CA LYS A 146 -8.26 -18.93 -0.03
C LYS A 146 -8.38 -19.65 -1.38
N GLY A 147 -7.31 -20.35 -1.80
CA GLY A 147 -7.37 -21.30 -2.91
C GLY A 147 -6.95 -20.75 -4.29
N GLY A 148 -6.07 -19.75 -4.34
CA GLY A 148 -5.62 -19.16 -5.62
C GLY A 148 -6.62 -18.18 -6.25
N LYS A 149 -7.86 -18.15 -5.76
CA LYS A 149 -8.85 -17.13 -6.07
C LYS A 149 -8.76 -16.05 -4.99
N SER A 150 -8.50 -14.81 -5.41
CA SER A 150 -8.77 -13.66 -4.54
C SER A 150 -10.27 -13.65 -4.27
N ARG A 151 -10.71 -13.77 -3.00
CA ARG A 151 -12.13 -13.54 -2.63
C ARG A 151 -12.55 -12.08 -2.79
N HIS A 152 -11.58 -11.25 -3.14
CA HIS A 152 -11.70 -9.82 -3.22
C HIS A 152 -11.38 -9.39 -4.67
N LEU A 153 -12.43 -9.04 -5.42
CA LEU A 153 -12.40 -8.32 -6.72
C LEU A 153 -11.70 -6.94 -6.66
N TYR A 154 -10.91 -6.65 -5.62
CA TYR A 154 -10.50 -5.29 -5.23
C TYR A 154 -9.16 -4.86 -5.84
N PHE A 155 -8.52 -5.70 -6.67
CA PHE A 155 -7.21 -5.40 -7.24
C PHE A 155 -7.11 -5.73 -8.72
N GLY A 156 -6.59 -4.78 -9.50
CA GLY A 156 -6.25 -4.98 -10.91
C GLY A 156 -7.45 -5.01 -11.85
N LYS A 157 -7.57 -6.09 -12.63
CA LYS A 157 -8.47 -6.22 -13.79
C LYS A 157 -9.96 -6.05 -13.42
N ASP A 158 -10.37 -6.53 -12.26
CA ASP A 158 -11.77 -6.49 -11.83
C ASP A 158 -12.26 -5.07 -11.50
N LYS A 159 -11.35 -4.19 -11.07
CA LYS A 159 -11.68 -2.77 -10.84
C LYS A 159 -11.96 -2.03 -12.14
N TYR A 160 -11.22 -2.34 -13.21
CA TYR A 160 -11.47 -1.79 -14.54
C TYR A 160 -12.88 -2.16 -15.04
N ARG A 161 -13.28 -3.40 -14.78
CA ARG A 161 -14.61 -3.88 -15.11
C ARG A 161 -15.72 -3.17 -14.36
N LEU A 162 -15.57 -2.98 -13.04
CA LEU A 162 -16.52 -2.18 -12.26
C LEU A 162 -16.65 -0.77 -12.86
N LYS A 163 -15.55 -0.14 -13.26
CA LYS A 163 -15.57 1.17 -13.92
C LYS A 163 -16.28 1.15 -15.28
N LYS A 164 -16.16 0.05 -16.04
CA LYS A 164 -16.88 -0.11 -17.32
C LYS A 164 -18.39 -0.24 -17.12
N ILE A 165 -18.83 -0.93 -16.08
CA ILE A 165 -20.26 -1.19 -15.78
C ILE A 165 -20.92 0.01 -15.08
N PHE A 166 -20.22 0.61 -14.12
CA PHE A 166 -20.78 1.63 -13.22
C PHE A 166 -20.24 3.05 -13.47
N GLY A 167 -19.31 3.21 -14.41
CA GLY A 167 -18.68 4.48 -14.76
C GLY A 167 -17.34 4.74 -14.04
N ASP A 168 -16.56 5.67 -14.59
CA ASP A 168 -15.33 6.21 -14.01
C ASP A 168 -15.49 7.73 -13.84
N PRO A 169 -15.37 8.31 -12.62
CA PRO A 169 -15.03 7.64 -11.37
C PRO A 169 -16.17 6.80 -10.78
N LEU A 170 -15.81 5.72 -10.09
CA LEU A 170 -16.77 4.92 -9.33
C LEU A 170 -17.45 5.78 -8.28
N LYS A 171 -18.78 5.74 -8.25
CA LYS A 171 -19.60 6.42 -7.23
C LYS A 171 -20.26 5.39 -6.33
N CYS A 172 -20.56 5.79 -5.10
CA CYS A 172 -21.38 4.97 -4.21
C CYS A 172 -22.82 4.90 -4.75
N PHE A 173 -23.30 3.69 -5.03
CA PHE A 173 -24.64 3.47 -5.59
C PHE A 173 -25.78 3.48 -4.56
N PHE A 174 -25.47 3.71 -3.28
CA PHE A 174 -26.51 3.89 -2.26
C PHE A 174 -27.27 5.21 -2.49
N PRO A 175 -28.62 5.22 -2.53
CA PRO A 175 -29.39 6.44 -2.80
C PRO A 175 -29.08 7.60 -1.87
N GLY A 176 -28.94 8.79 -2.44
CA GLY A 176 -28.58 10.01 -1.71
C GLY A 176 -27.10 10.09 -1.29
N CYS A 177 -26.28 9.09 -1.60
CA CYS A 177 -24.84 9.16 -1.35
C CYS A 177 -24.11 9.84 -2.49
N THR A 178 -23.39 10.92 -2.19
CA THR A 178 -22.59 11.67 -3.17
C THR A 178 -21.12 11.26 -3.22
N LYS A 179 -20.71 10.23 -2.46
CA LYS A 179 -19.30 9.86 -2.35
C LYS A 179 -18.77 9.24 -3.64
N ILE A 180 -17.64 9.75 -4.08
CA ILE A 180 -16.93 9.33 -5.28
C ILE A 180 -15.59 8.72 -4.88
N GLU A 181 -15.11 7.73 -5.65
CA GLU A 181 -13.77 7.18 -5.50
C GLU A 181 -12.70 8.28 -5.63
N GLY A 182 -11.72 8.28 -4.72
CA GLY A 182 -10.61 9.24 -4.69
C GLY A 182 -10.87 10.47 -3.81
N GLU A 183 -12.13 10.78 -3.53
CA GLU A 183 -12.51 11.83 -2.58
C GLU A 183 -12.11 11.37 -1.16
N ASN A 184 -11.02 11.94 -0.62
CA ASN A 184 -10.37 11.57 0.65
C ASN A 184 -9.52 10.27 0.64
N VAL A 185 -8.93 9.90 -0.49
CA VAL A 185 -8.01 8.73 -0.61
C VAL A 185 -8.70 7.38 -0.34
N ARG A 186 -10.03 7.35 -0.18
CA ARG A 186 -10.77 6.13 0.11
C ARG A 186 -11.37 5.57 -1.17
N SER A 187 -11.17 4.27 -1.38
CA SER A 187 -11.83 3.50 -2.43
C SER A 187 -13.31 3.31 -2.12
N VAL A 188 -14.10 3.20 -3.17
CA VAL A 188 -15.45 2.61 -3.11
C VAL A 188 -15.26 1.09 -3.12
N ASP A 189 -15.95 0.40 -2.21
CA ASP A 189 -15.82 -1.05 -2.02
C ASP A 189 -16.92 -1.77 -2.81
N CYS A 190 -16.62 -2.94 -3.39
CA CYS A 190 -17.61 -3.76 -4.08
C CYS A 190 -18.39 -4.61 -3.07
N HIS A 191 -19.72 -4.59 -3.13
CA HIS A 191 -20.61 -5.40 -2.29
C HIS A 191 -21.33 -6.46 -3.13
N HIS A 192 -21.31 -7.72 -2.68
CA HIS A 192 -22.09 -8.80 -3.29
C HIS A 192 -23.51 -8.76 -2.76
N LEU A 193 -24.50 -8.67 -3.65
CA LEU A 193 -25.89 -8.47 -3.24
C LEU A 193 -26.43 -9.68 -2.46
N ASP A 194 -26.16 -10.90 -2.95
CA ASP A 194 -26.55 -12.16 -2.30
C ASP A 194 -25.67 -12.57 -1.10
N GLY A 195 -24.54 -11.88 -0.89
CA GLY A 195 -23.53 -12.19 0.12
C GLY A 195 -22.62 -13.38 -0.21
N ASP A 196 -22.83 -14.04 -1.35
CA ASP A 196 -21.96 -15.10 -1.84
C ASP A 196 -20.77 -14.49 -2.60
N HIS A 197 -19.57 -14.69 -2.06
CA HIS A 197 -18.33 -14.16 -2.64
C HIS A 197 -17.79 -15.04 -3.77
N GLU A 198 -18.38 -16.22 -4.01
CA GLU A 198 -18.05 -17.08 -5.15
C GLU A 198 -18.96 -16.79 -6.35
N ASN A 199 -20.14 -16.21 -6.15
CA ASN A 199 -21.06 -15.79 -7.20
C ASN A 199 -20.64 -14.45 -7.83
N ASN A 200 -19.69 -14.54 -8.77
CA ASN A 200 -19.03 -13.39 -9.39
C ASN A 200 -19.30 -13.31 -10.90
N PRO A 201 -20.54 -13.01 -11.32
CA PRO A 201 -20.90 -12.99 -12.73
C PRO A 201 -20.18 -11.84 -13.45
N LEU A 202 -19.79 -12.14 -14.69
CA LEU A 202 -18.98 -11.26 -15.51
C LEU A 202 -19.70 -9.95 -15.92
N ASP A 203 -21.00 -9.90 -15.82
CA ASP A 203 -21.81 -8.74 -16.16
C ASP A 203 -21.99 -7.75 -14.99
N GLY A 204 -21.53 -8.11 -13.78
CA GLY A 204 -21.75 -7.33 -12.57
C GLY A 204 -23.17 -7.40 -12.02
N MET A 205 -23.99 -8.39 -12.43
CA MET A 205 -25.35 -8.57 -11.95
C MET A 205 -25.47 -8.85 -10.45
N ASN A 206 -24.38 -9.28 -9.78
CA ASN A 206 -24.39 -9.54 -8.35
C ASN A 206 -23.59 -8.50 -7.54
N TRP A 207 -23.15 -7.39 -8.14
CA TRP A 207 -22.21 -6.47 -7.50
C TRP A 207 -22.71 -5.04 -7.44
N LEU A 208 -22.41 -4.34 -6.35
CA LEU A 208 -22.75 -2.93 -6.19
C LEU A 208 -21.58 -2.14 -5.59
N PRO A 209 -21.08 -1.07 -6.23
CA PRO A 209 -20.04 -0.22 -5.65
C PRO A 209 -20.65 0.65 -4.52
N LEU A 210 -20.18 0.47 -3.29
CA LEU A 210 -20.64 1.17 -2.09
C LEU A 210 -19.47 1.83 -1.34
N CYS A 211 -19.68 3.03 -0.79
CA CYS A 211 -18.69 3.58 0.14
C CYS A 211 -18.63 2.72 1.41
N ARG A 212 -17.50 2.71 2.11
CA ARG A 212 -17.30 1.89 3.33
C ARG A 212 -18.44 1.94 4.35
N ARG A 213 -19.07 3.12 4.57
CA ARG A 213 -20.20 3.25 5.50
C ARG A 213 -21.42 2.45 5.02
N HIS A 214 -21.80 2.60 3.75
CA HIS A 214 -22.95 1.89 3.18
C HIS A 214 -22.64 0.40 2.98
N HIS A 215 -21.41 0.04 2.63
CA HIS A 215 -20.97 -1.35 2.59
C HIS A 215 -21.12 -2.02 3.98
N MET A 216 -20.64 -1.37 5.05
CA MET A 216 -20.81 -1.87 6.41
C MET A 216 -22.28 -1.93 6.85
N LEU A 217 -23.11 -0.99 6.41
CA LEU A 217 -24.55 -1.00 6.67
C LEU A 217 -25.21 -2.22 6.00
N SER A 218 -24.96 -2.45 4.71
CA SER A 218 -25.52 -3.59 3.96
C SER A 218 -25.03 -4.92 4.52
N ASP A 219 -23.78 -5.02 5.00
CA ASP A 219 -23.29 -6.24 5.65
C ASP A 219 -23.87 -6.47 7.06
N GLY A 220 -24.56 -5.49 7.65
CA GLY A 220 -24.96 -5.54 9.05
C GLY A 220 -23.80 -5.41 10.05
N ARG A 221 -22.67 -4.83 9.60
CA ARG A 221 -21.46 -4.59 10.41
C ARG A 221 -21.40 -3.19 11.00
N LEU A 222 -22.36 -2.32 10.68
CA LEU A 222 -22.45 -0.98 11.25
C LEU A 222 -23.03 -1.08 12.67
N LYS A 223 -22.22 -0.76 13.70
CA LYS A 223 -22.55 -0.97 15.12
C LYS A 223 -23.90 -0.39 15.57
N SER A 224 -24.33 0.72 14.97
CA SER A 224 -25.57 1.41 15.32
C SER A 224 -26.78 0.96 14.52
N ALA A 225 -26.62 0.06 13.54
CA ALA A 225 -27.70 -0.32 12.64
C ALA A 225 -28.55 -1.46 13.23
N THR A 226 -29.85 -1.27 13.20
CA THR A 226 -30.85 -2.29 13.50
C THR A 226 -30.98 -3.29 12.35
N LYS A 227 -31.47 -4.51 12.63
CA LYS A 227 -31.74 -5.50 11.57
C LYS A 227 -32.70 -4.97 10.49
N LYS A 228 -33.67 -4.13 10.88
CA LYS A 228 -34.62 -3.49 9.97
C LYS A 228 -33.92 -2.52 9.01
N GLU A 229 -33.01 -1.70 9.51
CA GLU A 229 -32.22 -0.78 8.67
C GLU A 229 -31.28 -1.53 7.73
N VAL A 230 -30.65 -2.61 8.19
CA VAL A 230 -29.80 -3.46 7.34
C VAL A 230 -30.61 -4.08 6.20
N LYS A 231 -31.79 -4.64 6.51
CA LYS A 231 -32.69 -5.20 5.48
C LYS A 231 -33.15 -4.12 4.50
N ALA A 232 -33.60 -2.96 5.01
CA ALA A 232 -34.01 -1.84 4.16
C ALA A 232 -32.87 -1.35 3.25
N ALA A 233 -31.64 -1.30 3.75
CA ALA A 233 -30.46 -0.93 2.98
C ALA A 233 -30.15 -1.95 1.86
N ARG A 234 -30.29 -3.25 2.12
CA ARG A 234 -30.16 -4.30 1.10
C ARG A 234 -31.25 -4.21 0.05
N ASP A 235 -32.52 -4.15 0.47
CA ASP A 235 -33.68 -4.05 -0.42
C ASP A 235 -33.55 -2.83 -1.34
N LEU A 236 -33.09 -1.69 -0.79
CA LEU A 236 -32.81 -0.49 -1.55
C LEU A 236 -31.64 -0.66 -2.53
N GLY A 237 -30.54 -1.29 -2.09
CA GLY A 237 -29.40 -1.62 -2.93
C GLY A 237 -29.79 -2.49 -4.13
N TYR A 238 -30.58 -3.54 -3.91
CA TYR A 238 -31.15 -4.39 -4.95
C TYR A 238 -31.98 -3.60 -5.95
N LYS A 239 -32.91 -2.75 -5.47
CA LYS A 239 -33.79 -1.95 -6.34
C LYS A 239 -33.00 -1.01 -7.24
N VAL A 240 -31.99 -0.33 -6.69
CA VAL A 240 -31.16 0.61 -7.44
C VAL A 240 -30.28 -0.12 -8.44
N HIS A 241 -29.68 -1.24 -8.03
CA HIS A 241 -28.89 -2.07 -8.92
C HIS A 241 -29.72 -2.60 -10.09
N ALA A 242 -30.91 -3.16 -9.83
CA ALA A 242 -31.81 -3.64 -10.86
C ALA A 242 -32.23 -2.53 -11.84
N THR A 243 -32.48 -1.32 -11.32
CA THR A 243 -32.79 -0.15 -12.15
C THR A 243 -31.59 0.25 -13.02
N HIS A 244 -30.37 0.26 -12.46
CA HIS A 244 -29.15 0.55 -13.21
C HIS A 244 -28.92 -0.47 -14.32
N MET A 245 -29.01 -1.77 -14.00
CA MET A 245 -28.85 -2.82 -14.99
C MET A 245 -29.90 -2.71 -16.08
N LYS A 246 -31.17 -2.46 -15.75
CA LYS A 246 -32.22 -2.26 -16.77
C LYS A 246 -31.93 -1.09 -17.71
N ASN A 247 -31.36 0.01 -17.21
CA ASN A 247 -31.15 1.23 -17.98
C ASN A 247 -29.83 1.26 -18.76
N HIS A 248 -28.80 0.56 -18.27
CA HIS A 248 -27.44 0.70 -18.76
C HIS A 248 -26.80 -0.61 -19.24
N TYR A 249 -27.43 -1.76 -19.00
CA TYR A 249 -26.92 -3.03 -19.48
C TYR A 249 -27.26 -3.22 -20.95
N THR A 250 -26.25 -3.17 -21.82
CA THR A 250 -26.41 -3.26 -23.28
C THR A 250 -26.16 -4.68 -23.84
N GLY A 251 -26.04 -5.71 -22.98
CA GLY A 251 -25.76 -7.09 -23.38
C GLY A 251 -24.36 -7.58 -22.97
N GLU A 252 -23.93 -8.71 -23.54
CA GLU A 252 -22.71 -9.44 -23.13
C GLU A 252 -21.47 -8.54 -23.04
N ILE A 253 -20.96 -8.39 -21.82
CA ILE A 253 -19.65 -7.79 -21.59
C ILE A 253 -18.61 -8.85 -21.95
N LYS A 254 -18.16 -8.82 -23.20
CA LYS A 254 -16.96 -9.54 -23.66
C LYS A 254 -15.81 -9.32 -22.67
N SER A 255 -15.16 -10.40 -22.27
CA SER A 255 -14.11 -10.33 -21.26
C SER A 255 -12.93 -9.50 -21.79
N TYR A 256 -12.02 -9.04 -20.92
CA TYR A 256 -10.83 -8.29 -21.35
C TYR A 256 -9.91 -9.10 -22.31
N HIS A 257 -10.15 -10.41 -22.44
CA HIS A 257 -9.40 -11.31 -23.29
C HIS A 257 -10.14 -11.70 -24.59
N ASP A 258 -11.37 -11.23 -24.78
CA ASP A 258 -12.16 -11.37 -26.01
C ASP A 258 -12.20 -10.04 -26.79
#